data_AF-A0A3L7JDN6-F1
#
_entry.id   AF-A0A3L7JDN6-F1
#
_cell.length_a   1.000
_cell.length_b   1.000
_cell.length_c   1.000
_cell.angle_alpha   90.00
_cell.angle_beta   90.00
_cell.angle_gamma   90.00
#
_symmetry.space_group_name_H-M   'P 1'
#
loop_
_entity.id
_entity.type
_entity.pdbx_description
1 polymer ?
#
loop_
_entity_poly.entity_id
_entity_poly.type
_entity_poly.pdbx_seq_one_letter_code
_entity_poly.pdbx_strand_id
1 'polypeptide(L)'
;MRPIKEIILHCTATPEGRPVTVAEIDAWHRARGWSGIGYHRVVHLDGTVEDGRPIEKIGAHVAGHNTGTVGLVYVGGVTKDGVTPKDTRTNAQKASLEKDIIALRDRFDIKKISGHNEYAAKACPSFDASAEYDWLVDGRSQGFAPSTDPILNRGDRGPAVARWIEALAAWRRMIGHAWPPTGDVFDHTIETITIEFQKTRGIVADGKVGPQTEDEMARTLAGQAPYQAKPENNDEPDVAAAVAKMRAALADLRAA
;
A
#
# COMPACT_ATOMS: atom_id res chain seq x y z
N MET A 1 -0.64 -7.85 18.07
CA MET A 1 -0.12 -6.70 17.28
C MET A 1 1.00 -7.22 16.39
N ARG A 2 1.02 -6.91 15.09
CA ARG A 2 2.08 -7.42 14.18
C ARG A 2 3.44 -6.77 14.52
N PRO A 3 4.57 -7.47 14.32
CA PRO A 3 5.88 -6.85 14.50
C PRO A 3 6.10 -5.78 13.43
N ILE A 4 6.61 -4.62 13.85
CA ILE A 4 6.97 -3.50 12.98
C ILE A 4 8.34 -3.01 13.47
N LYS A 5 9.29 -2.84 12.55
CA LYS A 5 10.65 -2.41 12.85
C LYS A 5 11.17 -1.28 11.97
N GLU A 6 10.42 -0.89 10.95
CA GLU A 6 10.86 0.13 10.01
C GLU A 6 9.70 1.04 9.57
N ILE A 7 10.01 2.32 9.40
CA ILE A 7 9.13 3.31 8.75
C ILE A 7 9.73 3.63 7.39
N ILE A 8 8.94 3.54 6.32
CA ILE A 8 9.36 3.91 4.96
C ILE A 8 8.59 5.17 4.54
N LEU A 9 9.33 6.21 4.19
CA LEU A 9 8.81 7.51 3.78
C LEU A 9 8.52 7.52 2.27
N HIS A 10 7.38 8.11 1.93
CA HIS A 10 6.88 8.27 0.56
C HIS A 10 6.40 9.70 0.29
N CYS A 11 6.27 10.02 -0.99
CA CYS A 11 5.50 11.17 -1.46
C CYS A 11 4.37 10.68 -2.37
N THR A 12 3.27 11.43 -2.47
CA THR A 12 2.17 11.12 -3.42
C THR A 12 2.53 11.34 -4.89
N ALA A 13 3.70 11.93 -5.17
CA ALA A 13 4.14 12.35 -6.50
C ALA A 13 3.15 13.31 -7.17
N THR A 14 2.58 14.23 -6.39
CA THR A 14 1.62 15.25 -6.86
C THR A 14 2.24 16.64 -6.87
N PRO A 15 1.77 17.57 -7.74
CA PRO A 15 2.32 18.91 -7.84
C PRO A 15 2.40 19.66 -6.51
N GLU A 16 3.49 20.38 -6.30
CA GLU A 16 3.71 21.26 -5.15
C GLU A 16 2.50 22.17 -4.87
N GLY A 17 1.95 22.07 -3.66
CA GLY A 17 0.80 22.87 -3.21
C GLY A 17 -0.57 22.36 -3.64
N ARG A 18 -0.67 21.24 -4.38
CA ARG A 18 -1.96 20.60 -4.67
C ARG A 18 -2.41 19.75 -3.46
N PRO A 19 -3.57 20.03 -2.84
CA PRO A 19 -4.10 19.16 -1.79
C PRO A 19 -4.52 17.81 -2.38
N VAL A 20 -4.32 16.74 -1.61
CA VAL A 20 -4.69 15.36 -1.97
C VAL A 20 -5.28 14.71 -0.73
N THR A 21 -6.45 14.10 -0.86
CA THR A 21 -7.15 13.45 0.27
C THR A 21 -6.79 11.98 0.37
N VAL A 22 -7.03 11.36 1.53
CA VAL A 22 -6.90 9.91 1.66
C VAL A 22 -7.86 9.16 0.73
N ALA A 23 -9.07 9.68 0.52
CA ALA A 23 -10.03 9.12 -0.43
C ALA A 23 -9.51 9.15 -1.88
N GLU A 24 -8.84 10.22 -2.29
CA GLU A 24 -8.22 10.32 -3.62
C GLU A 24 -7.09 9.28 -3.79
N ILE A 25 -6.23 9.12 -2.78
CA ILE A 25 -5.16 8.11 -2.78
C ILE A 25 -5.74 6.68 -2.78
N ASP A 26 -6.79 6.44 -1.99
CA ASP A 26 -7.50 5.16 -1.94
C ASP A 26 -8.10 4.81 -3.31
N ALA A 27 -8.77 5.77 -3.96
CA ALA A 27 -9.31 5.61 -5.31
C ALA A 27 -8.22 5.29 -6.35
N TRP A 28 -7.08 5.98 -6.32
CA TRP A 28 -5.94 5.68 -7.22
C TRP A 28 -5.40 4.26 -7.04
N HIS A 29 -5.30 3.80 -5.79
CA HIS A 29 -4.84 2.45 -5.52
C HIS A 29 -5.86 1.39 -5.94
N ARG A 30 -7.16 1.61 -5.70
CA ARG A 30 -8.24 0.72 -6.18
C ARG A 30 -8.29 0.62 -7.70
N ALA A 31 -8.10 1.74 -8.40
CA ALA A 31 -8.02 1.76 -9.86
C ALA A 31 -6.87 0.88 -10.40
N ARG A 32 -5.87 0.57 -9.57
CA ARG A 32 -4.76 -0.34 -9.88
C ARG A 32 -5.00 -1.78 -9.40
N GLY A 33 -6.22 -2.11 -8.97
CA GLY A 33 -6.58 -3.44 -8.45
C GLY A 33 -6.11 -3.70 -7.01
N TRP A 34 -5.84 -2.66 -6.23
CA TRP A 34 -5.48 -2.83 -4.82
C TRP A 34 -6.74 -2.86 -3.95
N SER A 35 -6.62 -3.46 -2.76
CA SER A 35 -7.67 -3.50 -1.74
C SER A 35 -7.96 -2.14 -1.06
N GLY A 36 -7.55 -1.04 -1.67
CA GLY A 36 -7.56 0.31 -1.10
C GLY A 36 -6.16 0.86 -0.85
N ILE A 37 -6.08 1.95 -0.09
CA ILE A 37 -4.84 2.69 0.17
C ILE A 37 -3.71 1.79 0.68
N GLY A 38 -2.51 1.96 0.12
CA GLY A 38 -1.32 1.18 0.49
C GLY A 38 -0.54 1.72 1.68
N TYR A 39 -0.67 3.02 1.97
CA TYR A 39 0.02 3.72 3.06
C TYR A 39 -0.78 3.68 4.35
N HIS A 40 -0.11 3.69 5.50
CA HIS A 40 -0.76 3.69 6.82
C HIS A 40 -1.05 5.11 7.31
N ARG A 41 -0.19 6.07 6.97
CA ARG A 41 -0.23 7.45 7.46
C ARG A 41 -0.08 8.41 6.30
N VAL A 42 -0.93 9.44 6.23
CA VAL A 42 -0.91 10.48 5.19
C VAL A 42 -0.74 11.85 5.84
N VAL A 43 0.27 12.61 5.44
CA VAL A 43 0.55 13.96 5.94
C VAL A 43 0.16 15.02 4.90
N HIS A 44 -0.91 15.75 5.21
CA HIS A 44 -1.48 16.81 4.38
C HIS A 44 -0.61 18.08 4.37
N LEU A 45 -0.86 18.98 3.42
CA LEU A 45 -0.05 20.20 3.23
C LEU A 45 0.00 21.11 4.47
N ASP A 46 -1.06 21.11 5.26
CA ASP A 46 -1.21 21.87 6.51
C ASP A 46 -0.57 21.16 7.73
N GLY A 47 0.02 19.98 7.53
CA GLY A 47 0.59 19.15 8.59
C GLY A 47 -0.39 18.17 9.24
N THR A 48 -1.68 18.20 8.89
CA THR A 48 -2.64 17.23 9.43
C THR A 48 -2.23 15.81 9.04
N VAL A 49 -2.17 14.90 10.02
CA VAL A 49 -1.88 13.48 9.80
C VAL A 49 -3.17 12.69 9.85
N GLU A 50 -3.49 11.98 8.77
CA GLU A 50 -4.69 11.15 8.66
C GLU A 50 -4.31 9.69 8.48
N ASP A 51 -5.09 8.79 9.09
CA ASP A 51 -4.92 7.34 8.94
C ASP A 51 -5.40 6.87 7.56
N GLY A 52 -4.55 6.07 6.91
CA GLY A 52 -4.83 5.36 5.68
C GLY A 52 -5.25 3.92 5.96
N ARG A 53 -4.39 2.98 5.59
CA ARG A 53 -4.53 1.55 5.88
C ARG A 53 -4.31 1.30 7.37
N PRO A 54 -5.16 0.48 8.03
CA PRO A 54 -4.98 0.09 9.43
C PRO A 54 -3.56 -0.43 9.72
N ILE A 55 -2.93 0.08 10.78
CA ILE A 55 -1.54 -0.24 11.15
C ILE A 55 -1.35 -1.73 11.48
N GLU A 56 -2.43 -2.41 11.90
CA GLU A 56 -2.48 -3.84 12.18
C GLU A 56 -2.37 -4.71 10.91
N LYS A 57 -2.56 -4.12 9.73
CA LYS A 57 -2.49 -4.80 8.44
C LYS A 57 -1.18 -4.46 7.73
N ILE A 58 -0.72 -5.39 6.89
CA ILE A 58 0.48 -5.17 6.07
C ILE A 58 0.17 -4.12 5.00
N GLY A 59 1.12 -3.20 4.81
CA GLY A 59 1.06 -2.15 3.81
C GLY A 59 1.09 -2.68 2.38
N ALA A 60 0.85 -1.79 1.42
CA ALA A 60 1.09 -2.04 0.00
C ALA A 60 1.81 -0.84 -0.59
N HIS A 61 3.06 -0.60 -0.20
CA HIS A 61 3.79 0.62 -0.54
C HIS A 61 5.21 0.39 -1.06
N VAL A 62 5.85 -0.75 -0.78
CA VAL A 62 7.12 -1.16 -1.41
C VAL A 62 7.04 -2.63 -1.81
N ALA A 63 7.16 -2.93 -3.09
CA ALA A 63 7.13 -4.31 -3.56
C ALA A 63 8.28 -5.12 -2.90
N GLY A 64 7.95 -6.25 -2.28
CA GLY A 64 8.96 -7.10 -1.62
C GLY A 64 9.39 -6.64 -0.21
N HIS A 65 8.85 -5.55 0.34
CA HIS A 65 9.32 -4.96 1.61
C HIS A 65 8.18 -4.35 2.48
N ASN A 66 6.98 -4.93 2.46
CA ASN A 66 5.85 -4.42 3.27
C ASN A 66 5.74 -5.09 4.64
N THR A 67 6.17 -6.35 4.80
CA THR A 67 6.16 -7.01 6.11
C THR A 67 7.10 -6.30 7.06
N GLY A 68 6.66 -6.08 8.31
CA GLY A 68 7.48 -5.40 9.31
C GLY A 68 7.60 -3.89 9.13
N THR A 69 6.93 -3.28 8.13
CA THR A 69 7.11 -1.86 7.81
C THR A 69 5.83 -1.04 7.92
N VAL A 70 6.00 0.27 8.09
CA VAL A 70 4.94 1.30 8.04
C VAL A 70 5.25 2.30 6.95
N GLY A 71 4.44 2.30 5.89
CA GLY A 71 4.44 3.34 4.86
C GLY A 71 3.80 4.63 5.37
N LEU A 72 4.59 5.69 5.40
CA LEU A 72 4.18 7.04 5.78
C LEU A 72 4.39 7.96 4.57
N VAL A 73 3.33 8.59 4.08
CA VAL A 73 3.36 9.40 2.85
C VAL A 73 3.04 10.86 3.14
N TYR A 74 3.76 11.80 2.52
CA TYR A 74 3.36 13.20 2.50
C TYR A 74 2.77 13.59 1.14
N VAL A 75 1.83 14.55 1.14
CA VAL A 75 1.24 15.11 -0.08
C VAL A 75 2.26 16.03 -0.79
N GLY A 76 2.61 15.70 -2.03
CA GLY A 76 3.59 16.43 -2.84
C GLY A 76 4.61 15.52 -3.51
N GLY A 77 5.83 16.02 -3.71
CA GLY A 77 6.99 15.24 -4.19
C GLY A 77 7.46 15.56 -5.60
N VAL A 78 6.73 16.40 -6.34
CA VAL A 78 7.13 16.91 -7.66
C VAL A 78 6.86 18.40 -7.76
N THR A 79 7.58 19.11 -8.64
CA THR A 79 7.36 20.54 -8.85
C THR A 79 5.97 20.83 -9.43
N LYS A 80 5.65 22.11 -9.63
CA LYS A 80 4.38 22.54 -10.25
C LYS A 80 4.17 22.01 -11.67
N ASP A 81 5.23 21.57 -12.36
CA ASP A 81 5.12 20.89 -13.66
C ASP A 81 4.48 19.48 -13.57
N GLY A 82 4.35 18.94 -12.36
CA GLY A 82 3.76 17.64 -12.09
C GLY A 82 4.63 16.43 -12.43
N VAL A 83 5.89 16.63 -12.82
CA VAL A 83 6.76 15.52 -13.26
C VAL A 83 8.18 15.58 -12.71
N THR A 84 8.75 16.77 -12.48
CA THR A 84 10.11 16.90 -11.96
C THR A 84 10.14 16.61 -10.47
N PRO A 85 10.90 15.61 -9.96
CA PRO A 85 10.97 15.33 -8.54
C PRO A 85 11.55 16.48 -7.73
N LYS A 86 10.95 16.77 -6.57
CA LYS A 86 11.41 17.81 -5.63
C LYS A 86 10.88 17.49 -4.23
N ASP A 87 11.69 17.71 -3.20
CA ASP A 87 11.16 17.78 -1.82
C ASP A 87 10.28 19.04 -1.69
N THR A 88 8.97 18.83 -1.68
CA THR A 88 7.97 19.90 -1.59
C THR A 88 7.33 19.98 -0.22
N ARG A 89 7.89 19.33 0.80
CA ARG A 89 7.31 19.31 2.14
C ARG A 89 7.22 20.72 2.71
N THR A 90 6.05 21.10 3.21
CA THR A 90 5.87 22.32 3.99
C THR A 90 6.52 22.18 5.38
N ASN A 91 6.77 23.28 6.07
CA ASN A 91 7.27 23.23 7.45
C ASN A 91 6.29 22.48 8.38
N ALA A 92 4.99 22.62 8.15
CA ALA A 92 3.97 21.93 8.93
C ALA A 92 4.00 20.41 8.68
N GLN A 93 4.24 19.98 7.43
CA GLN A 93 4.49 18.58 7.11
C GLN A 93 5.75 18.07 7.80
N LYS A 94 6.88 18.79 7.74
CA LYS A 94 8.13 18.37 8.39
C LYS A 94 7.97 18.18 9.90
N ALA A 95 7.34 19.15 10.58
CA ALA A 95 7.09 19.04 12.01
C ALA A 95 6.17 17.85 12.37
N SER A 96 5.15 17.60 11.55
CA SER A 96 4.20 16.51 11.79
C SER A 96 4.80 15.14 11.48
N LEU A 97 5.64 15.05 10.44
CA LEU A 97 6.43 13.86 10.13
C LEU A 97 7.33 13.47 11.29
N GLU A 98 8.11 14.41 11.83
CA GLU A 98 8.98 14.16 12.98
C GLU A 98 8.20 13.65 14.19
N LYS A 99 7.09 14.33 14.53
CA LYS A 99 6.21 13.93 15.64
C LYS A 99 5.64 12.52 15.44
N ASP A 100 5.19 12.21 14.23
CA ASP A 100 4.57 10.91 13.94
C ASP A 100 5.60 9.78 13.92
N ILE A 101 6.80 10.04 13.38
CA ILE A 101 7.94 9.12 13.43
C ILE A 101 8.31 8.80 14.88
N ILE A 102 8.40 9.80 15.75
CA ILE A 102 8.68 9.61 17.18
C ILE A 102 7.60 8.73 17.84
N ALA A 103 6.32 9.04 17.59
CA ALA A 103 5.22 8.28 18.15
C ALA A 103 5.22 6.80 17.69
N LEU A 104 5.46 6.55 16.40
CA LEU A 104 5.56 5.21 15.85
C LEU A 104 6.81 4.48 16.36
N ARG A 105 7.94 5.18 16.48
CA ARG A 105 9.18 4.65 17.05
C ARG A 105 8.97 4.13 18.45
N ASP A 106 8.35 4.93 19.31
CA ASP A 106 8.15 4.57 20.72
C ASP A 106 7.12 3.45 20.86
N ARG A 107 6.10 3.44 19.99
CA ARG A 107 5.06 2.40 19.98
C ARG A 107 5.57 1.03 19.51
N PHE A 108 6.45 0.98 18.51
CA PHE A 108 6.83 -0.27 17.83
C PHE A 108 8.30 -0.68 18.02
N ASP A 109 9.10 0.13 18.73
CA ASP A 109 10.55 -0.05 18.83
C ASP A 109 11.17 -0.09 17.42
N ILE A 110 10.90 0.97 16.65
CA ILE A 110 11.43 1.14 15.29
C ILE A 110 12.96 1.21 15.34
N LYS A 111 13.57 0.53 14.37
CA LYS A 111 15.01 0.39 14.19
C LYS A 111 15.53 1.21 13.01
N LYS A 112 14.71 1.39 11.97
CA LYS A 112 15.10 2.09 10.75
C LYS A 112 14.00 3.04 10.28
N ILE A 113 14.44 4.19 9.78
CA ILE A 113 13.62 5.12 8.99
C ILE A 113 14.33 5.23 7.64
N SER A 114 13.60 4.99 6.55
CA SER A 114 14.14 4.90 5.20
C SER A 114 13.22 5.57 4.19
N GLY A 115 13.71 5.79 2.98
CA GLY A 115 12.91 6.24 1.84
C GLY A 115 12.61 5.11 0.85
N HIS A 116 11.53 5.24 0.07
CA HIS A 116 11.24 4.29 -1.02
C HIS A 116 12.39 4.19 -2.04
N ASN A 117 13.17 5.24 -2.23
CA ASN A 117 14.36 5.29 -3.07
C ASN A 117 15.49 4.35 -2.62
N GLU A 118 15.49 3.87 -1.37
CA GLU A 118 16.44 2.86 -0.90
C GLU A 118 16.10 1.45 -1.38
N TYR A 119 14.84 1.21 -1.78
CA TYR A 119 14.33 -0.11 -2.19
C TYR A 119 13.91 -0.18 -3.66
N ALA A 120 13.90 0.95 -4.35
CA ALA A 120 13.55 1.02 -5.77
C ALA A 120 14.28 2.18 -6.44
N ALA A 121 14.62 2.04 -7.73
CA ALA A 121 15.19 3.10 -8.54
C ALA A 121 14.15 4.21 -8.84
N LYS A 122 13.81 5.00 -7.83
CA LYS A 122 12.78 6.04 -7.84
C LYS A 122 13.27 7.27 -7.07
N ALA A 123 12.74 8.44 -7.41
CA ALA A 123 13.05 9.66 -6.66
C ALA A 123 12.33 9.72 -5.30
N CYS A 124 11.13 9.16 -5.19
CA CYS A 124 10.31 9.12 -3.97
C CYS A 124 11.13 8.67 -2.74
N PRO A 125 11.13 9.39 -1.62
CA PRO A 125 10.26 10.51 -1.24
C PRO A 125 10.74 11.89 -1.69
N SER A 126 11.65 11.97 -2.67
CA SER A 126 12.29 13.19 -3.21
C SER A 126 13.31 13.85 -2.27
N PHE A 127 13.77 13.12 -1.26
CA PHE A 127 14.87 13.45 -0.36
C PHE A 127 15.48 12.15 0.21
N ASP A 128 16.58 12.28 0.96
CA ASP A 128 17.21 11.17 1.69
C ASP A 128 16.62 11.07 3.11
N ALA A 129 15.64 10.18 3.29
CA ALA A 129 14.95 10.03 4.57
C ALA A 129 15.83 9.37 5.65
N SER A 130 16.74 8.48 5.25
CA SER A 130 17.72 7.90 6.15
C SER A 130 18.63 8.98 6.72
N ALA A 131 19.26 9.79 5.87
CA ALA A 131 20.15 10.85 6.31
C ALA A 131 19.45 11.89 7.20
N GLU A 132 18.18 12.19 6.93
CA GLU A 132 17.42 13.18 7.70
C GLU A 132 16.97 12.69 9.08
N TYR A 133 16.63 11.41 9.22
CA TYR A 133 15.93 10.90 10.40
C TYR A 133 16.66 9.80 11.18
N ASP A 134 17.84 9.34 10.75
CA ASP A 134 18.58 8.26 11.47
C ASP A 134 18.86 8.59 12.94
N TRP A 135 19.05 9.87 13.27
CA TRP A 135 19.25 10.34 14.64
C TRP A 135 18.04 10.05 15.56
N LEU A 136 16.83 9.90 15.01
CA LEU A 136 15.64 9.56 15.80
C LEU A 136 15.65 8.12 16.29
N VAL A 137 16.46 7.24 15.72
CA VAL A 137 16.55 5.83 16.10
C VAL A 137 17.82 5.51 16.89
N ASP A 138 18.60 6.50 17.33
CA ASP A 138 19.72 6.35 18.28
C ASP A 138 20.71 5.22 17.92
N GLY A 139 21.06 5.07 16.64
CA GLY A 139 21.96 4.02 16.16
C GLY A 139 21.35 2.62 16.05
N ARG A 140 20.05 2.44 16.32
CA ARG A 140 19.33 1.15 16.11
C ARG A 140 19.31 0.70 14.65
N SER A 141 19.63 1.58 13.72
CA SER A 141 19.76 1.29 12.29
C SER A 141 21.05 0.53 11.96
N GLN A 142 22.05 0.57 12.84
CA GLN A 142 23.33 -0.13 12.63
C GLN A 142 23.13 -1.64 12.62
N GLY A 143 23.51 -2.28 11.51
CA GLY A 143 23.30 -3.71 11.30
C GLY A 143 21.84 -4.12 11.10
N PHE A 144 20.92 -3.17 10.92
CA PHE A 144 19.54 -3.48 10.60
C PHE A 144 19.46 -4.07 9.18
N ALA A 145 18.90 -5.27 9.06
CA ALA A 145 18.57 -5.89 7.80
C ALA A 145 17.09 -5.65 7.48
N PRO A 146 16.76 -4.97 6.37
CA PRO A 146 15.37 -4.77 5.96
C PRO A 146 14.64 -6.10 5.78
N SER A 147 13.37 -6.13 6.16
CA SER A 147 12.52 -7.31 5.93
C SER A 147 12.32 -7.51 4.43
N THR A 148 12.43 -8.75 3.96
CA THR A 148 12.04 -9.15 2.60
C THR A 148 10.78 -9.99 2.65
N ASP A 149 9.79 -9.60 1.86
CA ASP A 149 8.59 -10.40 1.67
C ASP A 149 8.95 -11.57 0.75
N PRO A 150 8.69 -12.83 1.16
CA PRO A 150 8.78 -13.95 0.24
C PRO A 150 7.72 -13.78 -0.86
N ILE A 151 8.15 -13.90 -2.11
CA ILE A 151 7.24 -13.87 -3.26
C ILE A 151 7.41 -15.19 -4.01
N LEU A 152 6.34 -15.96 -4.13
CA LEU A 152 6.34 -17.13 -5.02
C LEU A 152 6.00 -16.72 -6.44
N ASN A 153 6.76 -17.26 -7.40
CA ASN A 153 6.58 -17.05 -8.82
C ASN A 153 6.92 -18.30 -9.63
N ARG A 154 6.63 -18.25 -10.93
CA ARG A 154 6.89 -19.35 -11.86
C ARG A 154 8.34 -19.85 -11.76
N GLY A 155 8.50 -21.15 -11.54
CA GLY A 155 9.80 -21.84 -11.42
C GLY A 155 10.20 -22.19 -9.98
N ASP A 156 9.57 -21.58 -8.97
CA ASP A 156 9.88 -21.87 -7.58
C ASP A 156 9.50 -23.30 -7.17
N ARG A 157 10.18 -23.82 -6.15
CA ARG A 157 9.95 -25.14 -5.57
C ARG A 157 10.07 -25.11 -4.05
N GLY A 158 9.63 -26.18 -3.40
CA GLY A 158 9.87 -26.41 -1.97
C GLY A 158 8.64 -26.16 -1.09
N PRO A 159 8.82 -26.09 0.24
CA PRO A 159 7.71 -26.15 1.19
C PRO A 159 6.68 -25.02 1.04
N ALA A 160 7.10 -23.82 0.63
CA ALA A 160 6.19 -22.70 0.42
C ALA A 160 5.27 -22.93 -0.79
N VAL A 161 5.83 -23.46 -1.89
CA VAL A 161 5.06 -23.85 -3.08
C VAL A 161 4.10 -24.99 -2.76
N ALA A 162 4.55 -26.00 -2.01
CA ALA A 162 3.69 -27.12 -1.59
C ALA A 162 2.47 -26.62 -0.79
N ARG A 163 2.68 -25.76 0.22
CA ARG A 163 1.58 -25.14 0.98
C ARG A 163 0.64 -24.31 0.09
N TRP A 164 1.19 -23.58 -0.88
CA TRP A 164 0.36 -22.80 -1.80
C TRP A 164 -0.51 -23.69 -2.69
N ILE A 165 0.05 -24.78 -3.23
CA ILE A 165 -0.70 -25.77 -4.01
C ILE A 165 -1.83 -26.40 -3.18
N GLU A 166 -1.54 -26.76 -1.92
CA GLU A 166 -2.55 -27.28 -0.99
C GLU A 166 -3.68 -26.27 -0.74
N ALA A 167 -3.35 -24.99 -0.56
CA ALA A 167 -4.31 -23.92 -0.36
C ALA A 167 -5.19 -23.70 -1.61
N LEU A 168 -4.60 -23.68 -2.80
CA LEU A 168 -5.34 -23.63 -4.07
C LEU A 168 -6.27 -24.84 -4.23
N ALA A 169 -5.83 -26.04 -3.86
CA ALA A 169 -6.67 -27.23 -3.88
C ALA A 169 -7.85 -27.12 -2.90
N ALA A 170 -7.64 -26.57 -1.71
CA ALA A 170 -8.70 -26.31 -0.74
C ALA A 170 -9.71 -25.29 -1.26
N TRP A 171 -9.24 -24.15 -1.78
CA TRP A 171 -10.10 -23.14 -2.38
C TRP A 171 -10.90 -23.69 -3.57
N ARG A 172 -10.27 -24.45 -4.48
CA ARG A 172 -10.95 -25.06 -5.62
C ARG A 172 -12.08 -26.01 -5.22
N ARG A 173 -11.90 -26.79 -4.14
CA ARG A 173 -12.98 -27.62 -3.59
C ARG A 173 -14.16 -26.76 -3.09
N MET A 174 -13.89 -25.62 -2.46
CA MET A 174 -14.96 -24.72 -1.97
C MET A 174 -15.83 -24.16 -3.10
N ILE A 175 -15.25 -23.91 -4.27
CA ILE A 175 -15.97 -23.41 -5.45
C ILE A 175 -16.50 -24.53 -6.37
N GLY A 176 -16.42 -25.79 -5.94
CA GLY A 176 -16.94 -26.94 -6.70
C GLY A 176 -16.09 -27.34 -7.92
N HIS A 177 -14.84 -26.91 -8.00
CA HIS A 177 -13.95 -27.27 -9.11
C HIS A 177 -13.43 -28.72 -8.95
N ALA A 178 -13.64 -29.57 -9.96
CA ALA A 178 -13.41 -31.01 -9.87
C ALA A 178 -11.94 -31.43 -9.77
N TRP A 179 -11.02 -30.65 -10.33
CA TRP A 179 -9.61 -31.02 -10.45
C TRP A 179 -8.72 -30.18 -9.51
N PRO A 180 -8.06 -30.81 -8.51
CA PRO A 180 -7.10 -30.12 -7.68
C PRO A 180 -5.79 -29.87 -8.45
N PRO A 181 -5.08 -28.77 -8.18
CA PRO A 181 -3.70 -28.62 -8.64
C PRO A 181 -2.81 -29.69 -8.00
N THR A 182 -1.82 -30.15 -8.75
CA THR A 182 -0.85 -31.17 -8.32
C THR A 182 0.55 -30.78 -8.75
N GLY A 183 1.57 -31.35 -8.12
CA GLY A 183 2.98 -31.11 -8.46
C GLY A 183 3.77 -30.50 -7.30
N ASP A 184 5.05 -30.26 -7.52
CA ASP A 184 6.01 -29.72 -6.56
C ASP A 184 6.66 -28.39 -7.01
N VAL A 185 6.17 -27.84 -8.13
CA VAL A 185 6.68 -26.63 -8.79
C VAL A 185 5.57 -25.61 -8.91
N PHE A 186 5.92 -24.34 -8.74
CA PHE A 186 5.09 -23.23 -9.18
C PHE A 186 5.19 -23.14 -10.71
N ASP A 187 4.51 -24.02 -11.42
CA ASP A 187 4.52 -24.06 -12.88
C ASP A 187 3.50 -23.09 -13.50
N HIS A 188 3.34 -23.14 -14.82
CA HIS A 188 2.35 -22.31 -15.53
C HIS A 188 0.91 -22.61 -15.10
N THR A 189 0.61 -23.86 -14.72
CA THR A 189 -0.72 -24.24 -14.21
C THR A 189 -0.96 -23.57 -12.87
N ILE A 190 -0.04 -23.70 -11.92
CA ILE A 190 -0.15 -23.08 -10.59
C ILE A 190 -0.26 -21.56 -10.69
N GLU A 191 0.51 -20.93 -11.56
CA GLU A 191 0.42 -19.50 -11.83
C GLU A 191 -0.96 -19.10 -12.39
N THR A 192 -1.49 -19.86 -13.35
CA THR A 192 -2.81 -19.56 -13.95
C THR A 192 -3.93 -19.67 -12.90
N ILE A 193 -3.87 -20.67 -12.03
CA ILE A 193 -4.83 -20.84 -10.94
C ILE A 193 -4.67 -19.73 -9.90
N THR A 194 -3.44 -19.28 -9.66
CA THR A 194 -3.16 -18.13 -8.78
C THR A 194 -3.77 -16.85 -9.35
N ILE A 195 -3.63 -16.60 -10.67
CA ILE A 195 -4.27 -15.47 -11.37
C ILE A 195 -5.79 -15.55 -11.25
N GLU A 196 -6.37 -16.75 -11.45
CA GLU A 196 -7.80 -16.99 -11.28
C GLU A 196 -8.26 -16.61 -9.87
N PHE A 197 -7.58 -17.13 -8.85
CA PHE A 197 -7.83 -16.80 -7.45
C PHE A 197 -7.75 -15.28 -7.20
N GLN A 198 -6.67 -14.63 -7.61
CA GLN A 198 -6.48 -13.18 -7.45
C GLN A 198 -7.62 -12.38 -8.10
N LYS A 199 -8.06 -12.76 -9.31
CA LYS A 199 -9.21 -12.15 -9.98
C LYS A 199 -10.50 -12.32 -9.17
N THR A 200 -10.77 -13.52 -8.64
CA THR A 200 -11.97 -13.75 -7.82
C THR A 200 -11.99 -12.93 -6.54
N ARG A 201 -10.82 -12.56 -6.02
CA ARG A 201 -10.67 -11.72 -4.83
C ARG A 201 -10.59 -10.23 -5.14
N GLY A 202 -10.59 -9.82 -6.41
CA GLY A 202 -10.51 -8.43 -6.81
C GLY A 202 -9.19 -7.76 -6.42
N ILE A 203 -8.09 -8.53 -6.38
CA ILE A 203 -6.73 -8.03 -6.13
C ILE A 203 -5.91 -8.07 -7.42
N VAL A 204 -4.70 -7.50 -7.38
CA VAL A 204 -3.75 -7.54 -8.51
C VAL A 204 -3.55 -8.99 -8.95
N ALA A 205 -3.88 -9.27 -10.21
CA ALA A 205 -3.88 -10.61 -10.80
C ALA A 205 -2.62 -10.84 -11.66
N ASP A 206 -1.46 -10.89 -11.01
CA ASP A 206 -0.14 -11.01 -11.63
C ASP A 206 0.47 -12.41 -11.55
N GLY A 207 -0.23 -13.37 -10.93
CA GLY A 207 0.22 -14.75 -10.77
C GLY A 207 1.31 -14.94 -9.71
N LYS A 208 1.63 -13.91 -8.93
CA LYS A 208 2.62 -13.96 -7.86
C LYS A 208 1.96 -14.08 -6.49
N VAL A 209 2.60 -14.83 -5.60
CA VAL A 209 2.13 -15.00 -4.23
C VAL A 209 3.00 -14.19 -3.30
N GLY A 210 2.57 -12.96 -3.02
CA GLY A 210 3.12 -12.14 -1.93
C GLY A 210 2.16 -12.07 -0.74
N PRO A 211 2.48 -11.26 0.29
CA PRO A 211 1.71 -11.19 1.52
C PRO A 211 0.21 -10.89 1.34
N GLN A 212 -0.16 -10.06 0.36
CA GLN A 212 -1.57 -9.78 0.06
C GLN A 212 -2.31 -11.01 -0.48
N THR A 213 -1.70 -11.74 -1.41
CA THR A 213 -2.27 -12.97 -1.99
C THR A 213 -2.43 -14.04 -0.91
N GLU A 214 -1.47 -14.16 0.01
CA GLU A 214 -1.57 -15.08 1.16
C GLU A 214 -2.67 -14.69 2.15
N ASP A 215 -2.78 -13.42 2.54
CA ASP A 215 -3.85 -12.94 3.45
C ASP A 215 -5.24 -13.19 2.83
N GLU A 216 -5.39 -12.94 1.53
CA GLU A 216 -6.65 -13.21 0.82
C GLU A 216 -6.98 -14.70 0.76
N MET A 217 -5.99 -15.56 0.59
CA MET A 217 -6.20 -17.01 0.61
C MET A 217 -6.67 -17.45 2.00
N ALA A 218 -6.00 -17.00 3.05
CA ALA A 218 -6.38 -17.30 4.43
C ALA A 218 -7.82 -16.83 4.74
N ARG A 219 -8.18 -15.61 4.32
CA ARG A 219 -9.55 -15.08 4.43
C ARG A 219 -10.56 -15.95 3.71
N THR A 220 -10.25 -16.33 2.48
CA THR A 220 -11.15 -17.14 1.65
C THR A 220 -11.41 -18.49 2.31
N LEU A 221 -10.36 -19.18 2.78
CA LEU A 221 -10.48 -20.45 3.49
C LEU A 221 -11.22 -20.31 4.83
N ALA A 222 -11.19 -19.13 5.44
CA ALA A 222 -11.97 -18.79 6.63
C ALA A 222 -13.40 -18.29 6.32
N GLY A 223 -13.84 -18.30 5.06
CA GLY A 223 -15.17 -17.83 4.65
C GLY A 223 -15.37 -16.31 4.73
N GLN A 224 -14.28 -15.55 4.71
CA GLN A 224 -14.31 -14.09 4.84
C GLN A 224 -14.33 -13.38 3.48
N ALA A 225 -15.02 -12.23 3.44
CA ALA A 225 -15.03 -11.32 2.30
C ALA A 225 -13.61 -10.79 1.99
N PRO A 226 -13.35 -10.32 0.75
CA PRO A 226 -12.09 -9.66 0.40
C PRO A 226 -11.75 -8.52 1.34
N TYR A 227 -10.47 -8.38 1.68
CA TYR A 227 -10.02 -7.27 2.51
C TYR A 227 -10.24 -5.93 1.81
N GLN A 228 -10.66 -4.95 2.60
CA GLN A 228 -10.79 -3.56 2.19
C GLN A 228 -10.03 -2.70 3.20
N ALA A 229 -9.02 -1.95 2.75
CA ALA A 229 -8.15 -1.14 3.59
C ALA A 229 -8.91 0.00 4.26
N LYS A 230 -9.81 0.62 3.52
CA LYS A 230 -10.92 1.38 4.07
C LYS A 230 -12.20 0.67 3.64
N PRO A 231 -13.26 0.62 4.48
CA PRO A 231 -14.58 0.28 3.99
C PRO A 231 -14.85 1.13 2.74
N GLU A 232 -15.48 0.56 1.71
CA GLU A 232 -16.01 1.43 0.67
C GLU A 232 -16.88 2.46 1.39
N ASN A 233 -16.62 3.76 1.16
CA ASN A 233 -17.54 4.80 1.57
C ASN A 233 -18.83 4.53 0.78
N ASN A 234 -19.71 3.70 1.35
CA ASN A 234 -21.13 3.69 1.08
C ASN A 234 -21.79 4.89 1.78
N ASP A 235 -21.06 6.00 1.96
CA ASP A 235 -21.72 7.28 2.06
C ASP A 235 -22.46 7.43 0.73
N GLU A 236 -23.78 7.58 0.78
CA GLU A 236 -24.54 7.91 -0.42
C GLU A 236 -23.80 9.03 -1.14
N PRO A 237 -23.57 8.91 -2.47
CA PRO A 237 -22.96 10.01 -3.19
C PRO A 237 -23.71 11.28 -2.83
N ASP A 238 -23.00 12.35 -2.49
CA ASP A 238 -23.64 13.65 -2.23
C ASP A 238 -24.15 14.20 -3.56
N VAL A 239 -25.28 13.63 -4.01
CA VAL A 239 -25.96 13.96 -5.24
C VAL A 239 -26.35 15.44 -5.20
N ALA A 240 -26.63 15.98 -4.01
CA ALA A 240 -26.94 17.39 -3.85
C ALA A 240 -25.74 18.29 -4.20
N ALA A 241 -24.54 17.99 -3.70
CA ALA A 241 -23.33 18.73 -4.05
C ALA A 241 -22.94 18.56 -5.53
N ALA A 242 -23.06 17.34 -6.07
CA ALA A 242 -22.78 17.07 -7.49
C ALA A 242 -23.74 17.84 -8.41
N VAL A 243 -25.04 17.84 -8.11
CA VAL A 243 -26.07 18.58 -8.85
C VAL A 243 -25.87 20.09 -8.70
N ALA A 244 -25.49 20.59 -7.52
CA ALA A 244 -25.19 22.01 -7.33
C ALA A 244 -24.01 22.45 -8.21
N LYS A 245 -22.95 21.64 -8.29
CA LYS A 245 -21.77 21.91 -9.11
C LYS A 245 -22.11 21.88 -10.61
N MET A 246 -22.94 20.95 -11.06
CA MET A 246 -23.43 20.91 -12.45
C MET A 246 -24.33 22.10 -12.78
N ARG A 247 -25.19 22.54 -11.85
CA ARG A 247 -26.04 23.72 -12.05
C ARG A 247 -25.23 25.01 -12.16
N ALA A 248 -24.20 25.16 -11.33
CA ALA A 248 -23.28 26.30 -11.41
C ALA A 248 -22.54 26.32 -12.77
N ALA A 249 -21.95 25.20 -13.18
CA ALA A 249 -21.27 25.09 -14.47
C ALA A 249 -22.20 25.37 -15.68
N LEU A 250 -23.46 24.94 -15.59
CA LEU A 250 -24.46 25.20 -16.63
C LEU A 250 -24.93 26.66 -16.65
N ALA A 251 -24.94 27.34 -15.50
CA ALA A 251 -25.24 28.76 -15.40
C ALA A 251 -24.11 29.60 -16.02
N ASP A 252 -22.86 29.24 -15.74
CA ASP A 252 -21.68 29.90 -16.32
C ASP A 252 -21.62 29.73 -17.85
N LEU A 253 -21.96 28.55 -18.36
CA LEU A 253 -22.07 28.28 -19.81
C LEU A 253 -23.21 29.03 -20.51
N ARG A 254 -24.25 29.44 -19.78
CA ARG A 254 -25.38 30.21 -20.32
C ARG A 254 -25.15 31.72 -20.23
N ALA A 255 -24.17 32.15 -19.45
CA ALA A 255 -23.79 33.55 -19.27
C ALA A 255 -22.62 33.98 -20.17
N ALA A 256 -21.98 33.03 -20.86
CA ALA A 256 -20.96 33.23 -21.90
C ALA A 256 -21.58 33.22 -23.30
#